data_AF-A0A444JH14-F1
#
_entry.id   AF-A0A444JH14-F1
#
_cell.length_a   1.000
_cell.length_b   1.000
_cell.length_c   1.000
_cell.angle_alpha   90.00
_cell.angle_beta   90.00
_cell.angle_gamma   90.00
#
_symmetry.space_group_name_H-M   'P 1'
#
loop_
_entity.id
_entity.type
_entity.pdbx_description
1 polymer ?
#
loop_
_entity_poly.entity_id
_entity_poly.type
_entity_poly.pdbx_seq_one_letter_code
_entity_poly.pdbx_strand_id
1 'polypeptide(L)'
;MKRVGMEMKEANKGQNEEQAGTKLSSEKKKKSGLVRRLYDWMLSWADSRYGLHALVVISFAESSFFPIPPDVLLIALVLGASTRWYKFALWCTLASVVGGLAGYGIGVFGWETIGQWIVQHIAHMSLTEVNGRMDIALPAYLVSGMGSSLGGEYLFQVYDHWNAWIVFVFGLTPLPYKLVTITAGVARVNLPVFLVASILSRALRFFLVAWILSKWGDPARRFIDRYFNLLTIAFIVLLVGGFLVLKLVM
;
A
#
# COMPACT_ATOMS: atom_id res chain seq x y z
N MET A 1 -2.12 -28.65 66.52
CA MET A 1 -1.67 -29.04 65.16
C MET A 1 -2.63 -28.62 64.02
N LYS A 2 -3.96 -28.53 64.20
CA LYS A 2 -4.89 -28.16 63.10
C LYS A 2 -4.87 -26.68 62.66
N ARG A 3 -4.54 -25.72 63.54
CA ARG A 3 -4.51 -24.27 63.20
C ARG A 3 -3.39 -23.91 62.21
N VAL A 4 -2.17 -24.42 62.45
CA VAL A 4 -1.00 -24.17 61.61
C VAL A 4 -1.18 -24.70 60.18
N GLY A 5 -1.85 -25.85 60.02
CA GLY A 5 -2.13 -26.42 58.69
C GLY A 5 -3.20 -25.65 57.89
N MET A 6 -4.03 -24.84 58.56
CA MET A 6 -5.05 -24.02 57.91
C MET A 6 -4.43 -22.69 57.42
N GLU A 7 -3.60 -22.05 58.25
CA GLU A 7 -2.86 -20.83 57.88
C GLU A 7 -1.87 -21.07 56.73
N MET A 8 -1.18 -22.22 56.72
CA MET A 8 -0.30 -22.61 55.60
C MET A 8 -1.07 -22.81 54.28
N LYS A 9 -2.33 -23.30 54.34
CA LYS A 9 -3.16 -23.48 53.14
C LYS A 9 -3.69 -22.15 52.61
N GLU A 10 -4.04 -21.22 53.48
CA GLU A 10 -4.50 -19.88 53.08
C GLU A 10 -3.37 -19.03 52.51
N ALA A 11 -2.17 -19.06 53.12
CA ALA A 11 -0.99 -18.39 52.60
C ALA A 11 -0.57 -18.92 51.21
N ASN A 12 -0.62 -20.23 51.00
CA ASN A 12 -0.29 -20.85 49.71
C ASN A 12 -1.37 -20.60 48.64
N LYS A 13 -2.63 -20.39 49.04
CA LYS A 13 -3.71 -20.00 48.11
C LYS A 13 -3.55 -18.56 47.64
N GLY A 14 -3.23 -17.63 48.55
CA GLY A 14 -2.98 -16.22 48.21
C GLY A 14 -1.79 -16.04 47.27
N GLN A 15 -0.69 -16.75 47.51
CA GLN A 15 0.48 -16.72 46.62
C GLN A 15 0.19 -17.29 45.22
N ASN A 16 -0.64 -18.33 45.11
CA ASN A 16 -1.04 -18.89 43.82
C ASN A 16 -2.00 -17.98 43.05
N GLU A 17 -2.90 -17.27 43.73
CA GLU A 17 -3.82 -16.30 43.12
C GLU A 17 -3.08 -15.02 42.66
N GLU A 18 -2.09 -14.55 43.44
CA GLU A 18 -1.25 -13.41 43.07
C GLU A 18 -0.28 -13.77 41.92
N GLN A 19 0.31 -14.97 41.93
CA GLN A 19 1.11 -15.47 40.80
C GLN A 19 0.26 -15.74 39.56
N ALA A 20 -0.99 -16.20 39.71
CA ALA A 20 -1.93 -16.35 38.59
C ALA A 20 -2.36 -14.99 38.03
N GLY A 21 -2.68 -14.00 38.88
CA GLY A 21 -3.00 -12.64 38.46
C GLY A 21 -1.84 -11.92 37.77
N THR A 22 -0.62 -12.13 38.26
CA THR A 22 0.61 -11.59 37.66
C THR A 22 0.94 -12.28 36.33
N LYS A 23 0.73 -13.61 36.23
CA LYS A 23 0.86 -14.36 34.98
C LYS A 23 -0.20 -13.95 33.95
N LEU A 24 -1.47 -13.81 34.33
CA LEU A 24 -2.55 -13.31 33.46
C LEU A 24 -2.33 -11.87 33.00
N SER A 25 -1.79 -11.00 33.86
CA SER A 25 -1.41 -9.62 33.50
C SER A 25 -0.20 -9.60 32.56
N SER A 26 0.78 -10.50 32.76
CA SER A 26 1.96 -10.63 31.89
C SER A 26 1.65 -11.30 30.53
N GLU A 27 0.71 -12.24 30.48
CA GLU A 27 0.27 -12.91 29.24
C GLU A 27 -0.58 -11.98 28.36
N LYS A 28 -1.42 -11.12 28.95
CA LYS A 28 -2.15 -10.08 28.19
C LYS A 28 -1.22 -9.05 27.53
N LYS A 29 0.03 -8.93 27.96
CA LYS A 29 0.98 -7.91 27.48
C LYS A 29 1.86 -8.38 26.31
N LYS A 30 1.74 -9.62 25.84
CA LYS A 30 2.70 -10.19 24.87
C LYS A 30 2.02 -10.90 23.71
N LYS A 31 1.72 -10.13 22.65
CA LYS A 31 1.90 -10.54 21.24
C LYS A 31 1.70 -9.35 20.27
N SER A 32 2.29 -8.19 20.54
CA SER A 32 2.44 -7.18 19.47
C SER A 32 3.65 -7.54 18.61
N GLY A 33 3.40 -8.34 17.56
CA GLY A 33 4.35 -8.47 16.46
C GLY A 33 4.70 -7.08 15.91
N LEU A 34 5.88 -6.94 15.28
CA LEU A 34 6.35 -5.67 14.70
C LEU A 34 5.25 -4.97 13.87
N VAL A 35 4.54 -5.75 13.06
CA VAL A 35 3.46 -5.26 12.18
C VAL A 35 2.25 -4.75 12.98
N ARG A 36 1.90 -5.39 14.10
CA ARG A 36 0.84 -4.91 14.98
C ARG A 36 1.23 -3.60 15.67
N ARG A 37 2.51 -3.44 16.06
CA ARG A 37 3.01 -2.17 16.59
C ARG A 37 2.98 -1.05 15.56
N LEU A 38 3.30 -1.35 14.29
CA LEU A 38 3.16 -0.40 13.19
C LEU A 38 1.70 0.02 12.99
N TYR A 39 0.77 -0.94 13.02
CA TYR A 39 -0.67 -0.67 12.96
C TYR A 39 -1.16 0.20 14.13
N ASP A 40 -0.81 -0.17 15.36
CA ASP A 40 -1.20 0.59 16.56
C ASP A 40 -0.56 1.99 16.56
N TRP A 41 0.68 2.12 16.09
CA TRP A 41 1.36 3.41 15.89
C TRP A 41 0.62 4.24 14.84
N MET A 42 0.24 3.68 13.69
CA MET A 42 -0.55 4.40 12.69
C MET A 42 -1.93 4.82 13.21
N LEU A 43 -2.58 3.99 14.01
CA LEU A 43 -3.84 4.34 14.69
C LEU A 43 -3.68 5.50 15.68
N SER A 44 -2.53 5.60 16.38
CA SER A 44 -2.29 6.73 17.29
C SER A 44 -2.29 8.08 16.57
N TRP A 45 -1.98 8.11 15.26
CA TRP A 45 -2.07 9.33 14.46
C TRP A 45 -3.52 9.70 14.15
N ALA A 46 -4.43 8.73 14.09
CA ALA A 46 -5.86 8.98 13.90
C ALA A 46 -6.52 9.63 15.13
N ASP A 47 -6.01 9.32 16.33
CA ASP A 47 -6.44 9.96 17.58
C ASP A 47 -5.85 11.37 17.76
N SER A 48 -4.82 11.73 16.98
CA SER A 48 -4.17 13.04 17.05
C SER A 48 -4.95 14.11 16.26
N ARG A 49 -4.92 15.37 16.74
CA ARG A 49 -5.49 16.54 16.04
C ARG A 49 -4.91 16.76 14.63
N TYR A 50 -3.78 16.12 14.31
CA TYR A 50 -3.04 16.27 13.06
C TYR A 50 -3.23 15.11 12.07
N GLY A 51 -4.09 14.12 12.36
CA GLY A 51 -4.28 12.94 11.51
C GLY A 51 -4.60 13.25 10.05
N LEU A 52 -5.40 14.30 9.77
CA LEU A 52 -5.69 14.74 8.40
C LEU A 52 -4.44 15.24 7.66
N HIS A 53 -3.58 16.02 8.32
CA HIS A 53 -2.37 16.55 7.72
C HIS A 53 -1.38 15.43 7.40
N ALA A 54 -1.28 14.46 8.30
CA ALA A 54 -0.49 13.27 8.06
C ALA A 54 -0.99 12.47 6.86
N LEU A 55 -2.31 12.32 6.71
CA LEU A 55 -2.91 11.66 5.54
C LEU A 55 -2.53 12.37 4.25
N VAL A 56 -2.60 13.70 4.23
CA VAL A 56 -2.23 14.51 3.06
C VAL A 56 -0.74 14.34 2.72
N VAL A 57 0.15 14.50 3.69
CA VAL A 57 1.61 14.40 3.47
C VAL A 57 1.99 12.98 3.03
N ILE A 58 1.44 11.95 3.66
CA ILE A 58 1.73 10.55 3.32
C ILE A 58 1.17 10.20 1.94
N SER A 59 -0.03 10.63 1.61
CA SER A 59 -0.63 10.38 0.29
C SER A 59 0.16 11.06 -0.84
N PHE A 60 0.60 12.30 -0.61
CA PHE A 60 1.50 13.00 -1.53
C PHE A 60 2.82 12.24 -1.70
N ALA A 61 3.46 11.86 -0.59
CA ALA A 61 4.74 11.16 -0.60
C ALA A 61 4.67 9.79 -1.31
N GLU A 62 3.59 9.02 -1.07
CA GLU A 62 3.34 7.73 -1.74
C GLU A 62 3.24 7.86 -3.25
N SER A 63 2.52 8.89 -3.70
CA SER A 63 2.29 9.11 -5.12
C SER A 63 3.53 9.68 -5.83
N SER A 64 4.43 10.33 -5.09
CA SER A 64 5.60 11.01 -5.67
C SER A 64 6.88 10.17 -5.64
N PHE A 65 7.33 9.67 -4.47
CA PHE A 65 8.65 9.02 -4.39
C PHE A 65 8.80 7.92 -3.32
N PHE A 66 8.10 7.99 -2.18
CA PHE A 66 8.36 7.12 -1.03
C PHE A 66 7.21 6.15 -0.73
N PRO A 67 7.43 4.82 -0.70
CA PRO A 67 6.34 3.85 -0.59
C PRO A 67 5.81 3.73 0.85
N ILE A 68 4.83 4.56 1.22
CA ILE A 68 4.05 4.43 2.46
C ILE A 68 2.57 4.30 2.07
N PRO A 69 1.85 3.22 2.44
CA PRO A 69 0.46 3.03 2.00
C PRO A 69 -0.49 4.04 2.67
N PRO A 70 -1.03 5.06 1.95
CA PRO A 70 -1.98 6.02 2.52
C PRO A 70 -3.29 5.35 2.90
N ASP A 71 -3.60 4.20 2.29
CA ASP A 71 -4.79 3.42 2.56
C ASP A 71 -4.90 3.02 4.04
N VAL A 72 -3.79 2.67 4.70
CA VAL A 72 -3.82 2.24 6.11
C VAL A 72 -4.19 3.41 7.04
N LEU A 73 -3.69 4.61 6.75
CA LEU A 73 -4.04 5.80 7.53
C LEU A 73 -5.48 6.28 7.20
N LEU A 74 -5.89 6.18 5.93
CA LEU A 74 -7.28 6.43 5.52
C LEU A 74 -8.25 5.50 6.26
N ILE A 75 -7.91 4.21 6.36
CA ILE A 75 -8.69 3.21 7.12
C ILE A 75 -8.81 3.65 8.58
N ALA A 76 -7.70 3.99 9.23
CA ALA A 76 -7.71 4.39 10.64
C ALA A 76 -8.59 5.64 10.89
N LEU A 77 -8.47 6.66 10.04
CA LEU A 77 -9.25 7.91 10.15
C LEU A 77 -10.74 7.71 9.89
N VAL A 78 -11.10 6.91 8.88
CA VAL A 78 -12.50 6.60 8.57
C VAL A 78 -13.14 5.77 9.67
N LEU A 79 -12.41 4.82 10.27
CA LEU A 79 -12.90 4.05 11.41
C LEU A 79 -13.04 4.90 12.68
N GLY A 80 -12.17 5.89 12.89
CA GLY A 80 -12.26 6.82 14.02
C GLY A 80 -13.37 7.87 13.86
N ALA A 81 -13.70 8.27 12.63
CA ALA A 81 -14.74 9.26 12.35
C ALA A 81 -15.49 8.95 11.04
N SER A 82 -16.33 7.92 11.08
CA SER A 82 -17.07 7.43 9.91
C SER A 82 -17.95 8.50 9.27
N THR A 83 -18.52 9.44 10.02
CA THR A 83 -19.37 10.52 9.49
C THR A 83 -18.66 11.49 8.53
N ARG A 84 -17.32 11.52 8.55
CA ARG A 84 -16.49 12.43 7.74
C ARG A 84 -15.66 11.72 6.67
N TRP A 85 -16.00 10.47 6.34
CA TRP A 85 -15.26 9.61 5.41
C TRP A 85 -14.95 10.28 4.06
N TYR A 86 -15.93 10.98 3.47
CA TYR A 86 -15.80 11.64 2.18
C TYR A 86 -14.77 12.78 2.18
N LYS A 87 -14.59 13.47 3.32
CA LYS A 87 -13.58 14.52 3.45
C LYS A 87 -12.17 13.93 3.44
N PHE A 88 -11.98 12.81 4.14
CA PHE A 88 -10.69 12.11 4.15
C PHE A 88 -10.35 11.57 2.76
N ALA A 89 -11.31 10.95 2.08
CA ALA A 89 -11.13 10.49 0.70
C ALA A 89 -10.78 11.64 -0.25
N LEU A 90 -11.50 12.76 -0.19
CA LEU A 90 -11.24 13.94 -1.03
C LEU A 90 -9.83 14.49 -0.84
N TRP A 91 -9.42 14.74 0.40
CA TRP A 91 -8.06 15.25 0.69
C TRP A 91 -6.98 14.25 0.27
N CYS A 92 -7.22 12.95 0.45
CA CYS A 92 -6.32 11.90 0.00
C CYS A 92 -6.18 11.89 -1.52
N THR A 93 -7.29 12.02 -2.26
CA THR A 93 -7.29 12.12 -3.73
C THR A 93 -6.52 13.35 -4.20
N LEU A 94 -6.81 14.54 -3.65
CA LEU A 94 -6.13 15.78 -4.04
C LEU A 94 -4.62 15.68 -3.81
N ALA A 95 -4.21 15.25 -2.61
CA ALA A 95 -2.80 15.07 -2.28
C ALA A 95 -2.11 14.06 -3.20
N SER A 96 -2.79 12.96 -3.51
CA SER A 96 -2.27 11.92 -4.37
C SER A 96 -2.14 12.36 -5.83
N VAL A 97 -3.11 13.08 -6.37
CA VAL A 97 -3.05 13.62 -7.74
C VAL A 97 -1.89 14.60 -7.86
N VAL A 98 -1.72 15.49 -6.89
CA VAL A 98 -0.59 16.44 -6.85
C VAL A 98 0.75 15.69 -6.73
N GLY A 99 0.82 14.66 -5.89
CA GLY A 99 2.00 13.79 -5.81
C GLY A 99 2.27 13.03 -7.12
N GLY A 100 1.23 12.58 -7.81
CA GLY A 100 1.33 11.92 -9.10
C GLY A 100 1.77 12.85 -10.22
N LEU A 101 1.38 14.13 -10.18
CA LEU A 101 1.92 15.17 -11.08
C LEU A 101 3.42 15.40 -10.82
N ALA A 102 3.85 15.39 -9.56
CA ALA A 102 5.26 15.44 -9.23
C ALA A 102 6.00 14.19 -9.74
N GLY A 103 5.44 12.99 -9.58
CA GLY A 103 5.98 11.75 -10.14
C GLY A 103 6.08 11.76 -11.67
N TYR A 104 5.06 12.26 -12.35
CA TYR A 104 5.06 12.48 -13.80
C TYR A 104 6.19 13.45 -14.20
N GLY A 105 6.34 14.57 -13.49
CA GLY A 105 7.44 15.51 -13.71
C GLY A 105 8.81 14.86 -13.53
N ILE A 106 8.99 14.06 -12.47
CA ILE A 106 10.22 13.29 -12.26
C ILE A 106 10.50 12.36 -13.44
N GLY A 107 9.47 11.70 -14.00
CA GLY A 107 9.61 10.88 -15.19
C GLY A 107 10.06 11.67 -16.42
N VAL A 108 9.44 12.83 -16.68
CA VAL A 108 9.76 13.69 -17.84
C VAL A 108 11.18 14.23 -17.77
N PHE A 109 11.58 14.80 -16.63
CA PHE A 109 12.90 15.45 -16.48
C PHE A 109 14.02 14.47 -16.10
N GLY A 110 13.67 13.41 -15.38
CA GLY A 110 14.62 12.43 -14.87
C GLY A 110 15.09 11.43 -15.92
N TRP A 111 14.32 11.18 -16.98
CA TRP A 111 14.63 10.13 -17.95
C TRP A 111 15.99 10.31 -18.63
N GLU A 112 16.20 11.49 -19.20
CA GLU A 112 17.41 11.82 -19.96
C GLU A 112 18.63 12.09 -19.08
N THR A 113 18.42 12.39 -17.78
CA THR A 113 19.51 12.76 -16.87
C THR A 113 20.07 11.55 -16.12
N ILE A 114 19.24 10.87 -15.33
CA ILE A 114 19.66 9.75 -14.49
C ILE A 114 18.82 8.49 -14.70
N GLY A 115 17.66 8.61 -15.34
CA GLY A 115 16.68 7.54 -15.50
C GLY A 115 17.22 6.37 -16.30
N GLN A 116 17.85 6.63 -17.44
CA GLN A 116 18.47 5.56 -18.25
C GLN A 116 19.56 4.82 -17.45
N TRP A 117 20.39 5.56 -16.71
CA TRP A 117 21.44 4.98 -15.86
C TRP A 117 20.84 4.08 -14.77
N ILE A 118 19.80 4.55 -14.07
CA ILE A 118 19.08 3.78 -13.04
C ILE A 118 18.49 2.50 -13.62
N VAL A 119 17.83 2.58 -14.78
CA VAL A 119 17.17 1.42 -15.37
C VAL A 119 18.19 0.34 -15.77
N GLN A 120 19.33 0.74 -16.34
CA GLN A 120 20.38 -0.21 -16.72
C GLN A 120 21.11 -0.81 -15.51
N HIS A 121 21.47 0.01 -14.51
CA HIS A 121 22.37 -0.41 -13.43
C HIS A 121 21.66 -0.88 -12.16
N ILE A 122 20.48 -0.35 -11.86
CA ILE A 122 19.72 -0.69 -10.65
C ILE A 122 18.60 -1.66 -10.97
N ALA A 123 17.83 -1.39 -12.02
CA ALA A 123 16.71 -2.25 -12.40
C ALA A 123 17.12 -3.45 -13.25
N HIS A 124 18.38 -3.48 -13.75
CA HIS A 124 18.90 -4.50 -14.64
C HIS A 124 18.01 -4.76 -15.87
N MET A 125 17.32 -3.73 -16.37
CA MET A 125 16.51 -3.82 -17.58
C MET A 125 17.32 -3.35 -18.78
N SER A 126 17.19 -4.04 -19.90
CA SER A 126 17.82 -3.64 -21.15
C SER A 126 17.07 -2.46 -21.77
N LEU A 127 17.83 -1.43 -22.16
CA LEU A 127 17.33 -0.33 -22.97
C LEU A 127 17.66 -0.60 -24.42
N THR A 128 16.66 -0.45 -25.29
CA THR A 128 16.80 -0.63 -26.74
C THR A 128 16.28 0.61 -27.44
N GLU A 129 16.90 0.95 -28.57
CA GLU A 129 16.42 2.05 -29.39
C GLU A 129 15.28 1.57 -30.29
N VAL A 130 14.08 2.13 -30.09
CA VAL A 130 12.88 1.83 -30.87
C VAL A 130 12.39 3.15 -31.45
N ASN A 131 12.31 3.26 -32.78
CA ASN A 131 11.86 4.46 -33.49
C ASN A 131 12.62 5.76 -33.08
N GLY A 132 13.93 5.68 -32.84
CA GLY A 132 14.75 6.83 -32.46
C GLY A 132 14.61 7.28 -31.00
N ARG A 133 13.97 6.46 -30.14
CA ARG A 133 13.82 6.70 -28.71
C ARG A 133 14.29 5.49 -27.92
N MET A 134 15.06 5.74 -26.85
CA MET A 134 15.48 4.68 -25.92
C MET A 134 14.27 4.22 -25.10
N ASP A 135 13.81 2.99 -25.35
CA ASP A 135 12.67 2.35 -24.70
C ASP A 135 13.13 1.27 -23.70
N ILE A 136 12.26 0.90 -22.77
CA ILE A 136 12.51 -0.10 -21.73
C ILE A 136 11.95 -1.44 -22.20
N ALA A 137 12.81 -2.45 -22.34
CA ALA A 137 12.36 -3.80 -22.64
C ALA A 137 11.59 -4.39 -21.46
N LEU A 138 10.40 -4.92 -21.73
CA LEU A 138 9.63 -5.62 -20.71
C LEU A 138 10.26 -6.99 -20.41
N PRO A 139 10.12 -7.50 -19.18
CA PRO A 139 10.63 -8.82 -18.83
C PRO A 139 10.05 -9.92 -19.73
N ALA A 140 10.88 -10.88 -20.13
CA ALA A 140 10.50 -11.94 -21.07
C ALA A 140 9.25 -12.72 -20.64
N TYR A 141 9.06 -12.97 -19.33
CA TYR A 141 7.87 -13.66 -18.81
C TYR A 141 6.57 -12.87 -19.01
N LEU A 142 6.60 -11.53 -19.09
CA LEU A 142 5.43 -10.73 -19.42
C LEU A 142 5.14 -10.78 -20.92
N VAL A 143 6.19 -10.76 -21.74
CA VAL A 143 6.04 -10.75 -23.21
C VAL A 143 5.61 -12.14 -23.72
N SER A 144 6.17 -13.22 -23.20
CA SER A 144 5.83 -14.58 -23.61
C SER A 144 4.39 -14.98 -23.23
N GLY A 145 3.90 -14.49 -22.09
CA GLY A 145 2.56 -14.77 -21.60
C GLY A 145 1.47 -13.79 -22.05
N MET A 146 1.80 -12.50 -22.11
CA MET A 146 0.83 -11.42 -22.33
C MET A 146 1.22 -10.45 -23.46
N GLY A 147 2.32 -10.67 -24.20
CA GLY A 147 2.85 -9.71 -25.17
C GLY A 147 1.85 -9.26 -26.23
N SER A 148 1.06 -10.19 -26.78
CA SER A 148 0.00 -9.88 -27.76
C SER A 148 -1.13 -9.02 -27.18
N SER A 149 -1.42 -9.17 -25.89
CA SER A 149 -2.44 -8.39 -25.18
C SER A 149 -1.92 -7.05 -24.65
N LEU A 150 -0.62 -6.93 -24.40
CA LEU A 150 0.02 -5.70 -23.92
C LEU A 150 0.16 -4.66 -25.02
N GLY A 151 0.15 -5.07 -26.29
CA GLY A 151 0.29 -4.17 -27.44
C GLY A 151 1.74 -3.87 -27.83
N GLY A 152 2.71 -4.56 -27.24
CA GLY A 152 4.13 -4.43 -27.55
C GLY A 152 5.06 -5.15 -26.57
N GLU A 153 6.34 -5.21 -26.92
CA GLU A 153 7.40 -5.82 -26.08
C GLU A 153 8.12 -4.78 -25.22
N TYR A 154 7.90 -3.50 -25.50
CA TYR A 154 8.57 -2.37 -24.86
C TYR A 154 7.57 -1.47 -24.16
N LEU A 155 8.02 -0.81 -23.10
CA LEU A 155 7.16 -0.01 -22.23
C LEU A 155 6.44 1.11 -23.00
N PHE A 156 7.12 1.84 -23.89
CA PHE A 156 6.48 2.96 -24.58
C PHE A 156 5.48 2.49 -25.62
N GLN A 157 5.71 1.36 -26.29
CA GLN A 157 4.70 0.75 -27.17
C GLN A 157 3.41 0.42 -26.41
N VAL A 158 3.54 -0.14 -25.21
CA VAL A 158 2.38 -0.43 -24.35
C VAL A 158 1.66 0.87 -23.99
N TYR A 159 2.40 1.93 -23.65
CA TYR A 159 1.81 3.26 -23.41
C TYR A 159 1.19 3.90 -24.65
N ASP A 160 1.74 3.71 -25.84
CA ASP A 160 1.17 4.21 -27.09
C ASP A 160 -0.15 3.49 -27.43
N HIS A 161 -0.24 2.19 -27.12
CA HIS A 161 -1.45 1.40 -27.34
C HIS A 161 -2.56 1.71 -26.33
N TRP A 162 -2.25 1.68 -25.04
CA TRP A 162 -3.26 1.79 -23.97
C TRP A 162 -3.42 3.21 -23.41
N ASN A 163 -2.40 4.05 -23.51
CA ASN A 163 -2.41 5.46 -23.13
C ASN A 163 -3.04 5.70 -21.73
N ALA A 164 -4.18 6.38 -21.67
CA ALA A 164 -4.90 6.68 -20.42
C ALA A 164 -5.29 5.44 -19.60
N TRP A 165 -5.55 4.32 -20.27
CA TRP A 165 -6.06 3.11 -19.64
C TRP A 165 -5.05 2.48 -18.69
N ILE A 166 -3.75 2.58 -18.97
CA ILE A 166 -2.71 2.11 -18.04
C ILE A 166 -2.81 2.89 -16.74
N VAL A 167 -2.87 4.22 -16.85
CA VAL A 167 -2.94 5.12 -15.70
C VAL A 167 -4.20 4.85 -14.88
N PHE A 168 -5.32 4.66 -15.56
CA PHE A 168 -6.61 4.39 -14.93
C PHE A 168 -6.65 3.03 -14.23
N VAL A 169 -6.34 1.94 -14.96
CA VAL A 169 -6.43 0.57 -14.44
C VAL A 169 -5.40 0.34 -13.33
N PHE A 170 -4.13 0.65 -13.58
CA PHE A 170 -3.10 0.45 -12.56
C PHE A 170 -3.29 1.40 -11.36
N GLY A 171 -3.84 2.60 -11.57
CA GLY A 171 -4.20 3.51 -10.49
C GLY A 171 -5.29 2.97 -9.55
N LEU A 172 -6.16 2.10 -10.05
CA LEU A 172 -7.20 1.42 -9.27
C LEU A 172 -6.68 0.19 -8.52
N THR A 173 -5.75 -0.55 -9.14
CA THR A 173 -5.17 -1.75 -8.54
C THR A 173 -4.36 -1.42 -7.29
N PRO A 174 -4.16 -2.38 -6.35
CA PRO A 174 -3.30 -2.19 -5.18
C PRO A 174 -1.80 -2.08 -5.52
N LEU A 175 -1.44 -1.94 -6.80
CA LEU A 175 -0.06 -1.74 -7.25
C LEU A 175 0.46 -0.34 -6.86
N PRO A 176 1.80 -0.17 -6.74
CA PRO A 176 2.39 1.11 -6.35
C PRO A 176 2.12 2.19 -7.39
N TYR A 177 1.35 3.22 -7.02
CA TYR A 177 0.88 4.23 -7.98
C TYR A 177 2.04 5.03 -8.60
N LYS A 178 3.10 5.30 -7.81
CA LYS A 178 4.29 6.01 -8.27
C LYS A 178 4.93 5.40 -9.52
N LEU A 179 4.94 4.07 -9.65
CA LEU A 179 5.55 3.40 -10.81
C LEU A 179 4.83 3.81 -12.09
N VAL A 180 3.50 3.87 -12.04
CA VAL A 180 2.65 4.29 -13.15
C VAL A 180 2.89 5.77 -13.46
N THR A 181 2.95 6.63 -12.44
CA THR A 181 3.12 8.08 -12.67
C THR A 181 4.49 8.42 -13.27
N ILE A 182 5.56 7.80 -12.78
CA ILE A 182 6.91 8.00 -13.30
C ILE A 182 7.01 7.43 -14.71
N THR A 183 6.55 6.20 -14.94
CA THR A 183 6.62 5.58 -16.27
C THR A 183 5.75 6.31 -17.30
N ALA A 184 4.59 6.86 -16.91
CA ALA A 184 3.78 7.73 -17.77
C ALA A 184 4.49 9.04 -18.13
N GLY A 185 5.24 9.62 -17.19
CA GLY A 185 6.11 10.78 -17.44
C GLY A 185 7.26 10.45 -18.38
N VAL A 186 7.94 9.33 -18.12
CA VAL A 186 9.02 8.81 -18.97
C VAL A 186 8.52 8.55 -20.40
N ALA A 187 7.33 7.96 -20.55
CA ALA A 187 6.67 7.71 -21.83
C ALA A 187 6.14 8.99 -22.50
N ARG A 188 6.11 10.13 -21.79
CA ARG A 188 5.56 11.43 -22.25
C ARG A 188 4.08 11.35 -22.65
N VAL A 189 3.29 10.65 -21.84
CA VAL A 189 1.82 10.64 -21.98
C VAL A 189 1.26 12.06 -21.90
N ASN A 190 0.24 12.38 -22.70
CA ASN A 190 -0.39 13.70 -22.70
C ASN A 190 -0.86 14.09 -21.28
N LEU A 191 -0.38 15.23 -20.76
CA LEU A 191 -0.60 15.65 -19.37
C LEU A 191 -2.10 15.76 -18.99
N PRO A 192 -2.97 16.43 -19.78
CA PRO A 192 -4.42 16.41 -19.57
C PRO A 192 -5.01 14.99 -19.45
N VAL A 193 -4.63 14.08 -20.34
CA VAL A 193 -5.12 12.69 -20.35
C VAL A 193 -4.68 11.95 -19.10
N PHE A 194 -3.40 12.08 -18.74
CA PHE A 194 -2.85 11.54 -17.50
C PHE A 194 -3.59 12.10 -16.27
N LEU A 195 -3.83 13.41 -16.22
CA LEU A 195 -4.47 14.07 -15.09
C LEU A 195 -5.90 13.57 -14.90
N VAL A 196 -6.69 13.47 -15.97
CA VAL A 196 -8.06 12.96 -15.89
C VAL A 196 -8.08 11.50 -15.45
N ALA A 197 -7.25 10.64 -16.04
CA ALA A 197 -7.14 9.24 -15.65
C ALA A 197 -6.68 9.05 -14.20
N SER A 198 -5.73 9.88 -13.75
CA SER A 198 -5.23 9.94 -12.38
C SER A 198 -6.34 10.34 -11.41
N ILE A 199 -7.04 11.45 -11.66
CA ILE A 199 -8.13 11.92 -10.79
C ILE A 199 -9.21 10.85 -10.68
N LEU A 200 -9.67 10.29 -11.80
CA LEU A 200 -10.74 9.29 -11.80
C LEU A 200 -10.34 8.02 -11.04
N SER A 201 -9.14 7.48 -11.30
CA SER A 201 -8.66 6.27 -10.63
C SER A 201 -8.46 6.49 -9.13
N ARG A 202 -7.79 7.59 -8.73
CA ARG A 202 -7.51 7.90 -7.33
C ARG A 202 -8.75 8.29 -6.56
N ALA A 203 -9.68 9.02 -7.17
CA ALA A 203 -10.99 9.27 -6.57
C ALA A 203 -11.73 7.96 -6.35
N LEU A 204 -11.87 7.13 -7.39
CA LEU A 204 -12.62 5.89 -7.27
C LEU A 204 -12.05 4.96 -6.21
N ARG A 205 -10.72 4.75 -6.17
CA ARG A 205 -10.08 3.92 -5.14
C ARG A 205 -10.34 4.43 -3.72
N PHE A 206 -10.01 5.69 -3.43
CA PHE A 206 -10.10 6.21 -2.07
C PHE A 206 -11.55 6.39 -1.60
N PHE A 207 -12.44 6.84 -2.48
CA PHE A 207 -13.85 6.94 -2.15
C PHE A 207 -14.48 5.57 -1.94
N LEU A 208 -14.16 4.57 -2.78
CA LEU A 208 -14.68 3.22 -2.62
C LEU A 208 -14.23 2.60 -1.29
N VAL A 209 -12.93 2.70 -0.97
CA VAL A 209 -12.39 2.20 0.30
C VAL A 209 -13.03 2.92 1.49
N ALA A 210 -13.05 4.26 1.48
CA ALA A 210 -13.63 5.04 2.57
C ALA A 210 -15.14 4.82 2.73
N TRP A 211 -15.88 4.66 1.63
CA TRP A 211 -17.31 4.40 1.65
C TRP A 211 -17.64 3.02 2.23
N ILE A 212 -16.92 1.97 1.80
CA ILE A 212 -17.09 0.61 2.34
C ILE A 212 -16.81 0.62 3.85
N LEU A 213 -15.74 1.27 4.29
CA LEU A 213 -15.38 1.34 5.71
C LEU A 213 -16.36 2.18 6.52
N SER A 214 -16.90 3.25 5.95
CA SER A 214 -17.95 4.03 6.62
C SER A 214 -19.22 3.22 6.84
N LYS A 215 -19.54 2.28 5.95
CA LYS A 215 -20.76 1.46 6.03
C LYS A 215 -20.59 0.20 6.88
N TRP A 216 -19.41 -0.42 6.85
CA TRP A 216 -19.11 -1.69 7.53
C TRP A 216 -17.94 -1.60 8.53
N GLY A 217 -17.70 -0.43 9.12
CA GLY A 217 -16.52 -0.18 9.97
C GLY A 217 -16.38 -1.13 11.17
N ASP A 218 -17.46 -1.37 11.92
CA ASP A 218 -17.41 -2.24 13.11
C ASP A 218 -17.16 -3.73 12.79
N PRO A 219 -17.78 -4.31 11.74
CA PRO A 219 -17.35 -5.61 11.20
C PRO A 219 -15.92 -5.61 10.68
N ALA A 220 -15.52 -4.58 9.91
CA ALA A 220 -14.19 -4.51 9.29
C ALA A 220 -13.08 -4.47 10.33
N ARG A 221 -13.24 -3.69 11.40
CA ARG A 221 -12.28 -3.61 12.51
C ARG A 221 -12.11 -4.97 13.18
N ARG A 222 -13.21 -5.66 13.48
CA ARG A 222 -13.17 -7.01 14.10
C ARG A 222 -12.57 -8.07 13.18
N PHE A 223 -12.81 -7.98 11.88
CA PHE A 223 -12.22 -8.89 10.89
C PHE A 223 -10.70 -8.68 10.77
N ILE A 224 -10.26 -7.43 10.64
CA ILE A 224 -8.84 -7.07 10.59
C ILE A 224 -8.16 -7.56 11.86
N ASP A 225 -8.70 -7.23 13.05
CA ASP A 225 -8.09 -7.64 14.31
C ASP A 225 -8.00 -9.16 14.49
N ARG A 226 -8.99 -9.92 14.00
CA ARG A 226 -9.03 -11.38 14.12
C ARG A 226 -8.11 -12.09 13.13
N TYR A 227 -8.01 -11.60 11.89
CA TYR A 227 -7.33 -12.31 10.80
C TYR A 227 -6.02 -11.65 10.36
N PHE A 228 -5.56 -10.57 10.99
CA PHE A 228 -4.39 -9.79 10.57
C PHE A 228 -3.15 -10.63 10.25
N ASN A 229 -2.76 -11.52 11.17
CA ASN A 229 -1.60 -12.38 10.99
C ASN A 229 -1.77 -13.34 9.80
N LEU A 230 -2.96 -13.93 9.66
CA LEU A 230 -3.26 -14.84 8.56
C LEU A 230 -3.29 -14.11 7.22
N LEU A 231 -3.91 -12.92 7.16
CA LEU A 231 -3.94 -12.04 5.98
C LEU A 231 -2.53 -11.67 5.54
N THR A 232 -1.65 -11.34 6.49
CA THR A 232 -0.25 -10.98 6.20
C THR A 232 0.51 -12.17 5.61
N ILE A 233 0.37 -13.36 6.20
CA ILE A 233 1.01 -14.58 5.71
C ILE A 233 0.45 -14.95 4.33
N ALA A 234 -0.87 -14.92 4.16
CA ALA A 234 -1.53 -15.22 2.89
C ALA A 234 -1.08 -14.25 1.79
N PHE A 235 -0.96 -12.95 2.09
CA PHE A 235 -0.48 -11.95 1.13
C PHE A 235 0.97 -12.23 0.72
N ILE A 236 1.88 -12.53 1.66
CA ILE A 236 3.28 -12.87 1.35
C ILE A 236 3.36 -14.14 0.49
N VAL A 237 2.62 -15.18 0.88
CA VAL A 237 2.57 -16.45 0.14
C VAL A 237 2.03 -16.24 -1.27
N LEU A 238 0.99 -15.42 -1.43
CA LEU A 238 0.43 -15.11 -2.75
C LEU A 238 1.38 -14.28 -3.61
N LEU A 239 2.10 -13.31 -3.02
CA LEU A 239 3.05 -12.46 -3.75
C LEU A 239 4.27 -13.28 -4.21
N VAL A 240 4.88 -14.05 -3.30
CA VAL A 240 6.03 -14.91 -3.61
C VAL A 240 5.61 -16.08 -4.49
N GLY A 241 4.51 -16.74 -4.15
CA GLY A 241 3.97 -17.87 -4.91
C GLY A 241 3.53 -17.46 -6.30
N GLY A 242 2.85 -16.33 -6.46
CA GLY A 242 2.49 -15.77 -7.76
C GLY A 242 3.72 -15.48 -8.62
N PHE A 243 4.75 -14.87 -8.05
CA PHE A 243 6.02 -14.65 -8.76
C PHE A 243 6.73 -15.96 -9.14
N LEU A 244 6.74 -16.96 -8.25
CA LEU A 244 7.33 -18.27 -8.53
C LEU A 244 6.57 -19.05 -9.61
N VAL A 245 5.25 -19.02 -9.59
CA VAL A 245 4.41 -19.67 -10.61
C VAL A 245 4.66 -19.01 -11.96
N LEU A 246 4.68 -17.68 -12.02
CA LEU A 246 5.00 -16.96 -13.26
C LEU A 246 6.40 -17.33 -13.77
N LYS A 247 7.39 -17.49 -12.88
CA LYS A 247 8.75 -17.91 -13.24
C LYS A 247 8.86 -19.39 -13.66
N LEU A 248 7.94 -20.25 -13.21
CA LEU A 248 7.97 -21.70 -13.49
C LEU A 248 7.14 -22.10 -14.70
N VAL A 249 6.05 -21.38 -14.95
CA VAL A 249 5.11 -21.65 -16.06
C VAL A 249 5.57 -20.96 -17.35
N MET A 250 6.33 -19.87 -17.26
CA MET A 250 6.79 -19.04 -18.38
C MET A 250 8.30 -18.90 -18.39
#